data_AF-A0A747Y2M1-F1
#
_entry.id   AF-A0A747Y2M1-F1
#
_cell.length_a   1.000
_cell.length_b   1.000
_cell.length_c   1.000
_cell.angle_alpha   90.00
_cell.angle_beta   90.00
_cell.angle_gamma   90.00
#
_symmetry.space_group_name_H-M   'P 1'
#
loop_
_entity.id
_entity.type
_entity.pdbx_description
1 polymer ?
#
loop_
_entity_poly.entity_id
_entity_poly.type
_entity_poly.pdbx_seq_one_letter_code
_entity_poly.pdbx_strand_id
1 'polypeptide(L)'
;FPIFSSRWPVSGLAARVGEQVWLTQGGAKYLDWHNALYATGKVEGALTEHDVYTLAQHYLTPTQLAAVKEAQSSGAVHDALLTNQALAQHMDFSGTPAFVVMPQTQNGDVKRVTVIPGSTTQDMLQMAIQKAKG
;
A
#
# COMPACT_ATOMS: atom_id res chain seq x y z
N PHE A 1 -5.59 -1.30 0.48
CA PHE A 1 -4.96 -2.52 1.00
C PHE A 1 -4.19 -2.25 2.28
N PRO A 2 -4.85 -2.41 3.43
CA PRO A 2 -4.28 -3.28 4.45
C PRO A 2 -5.25 -4.43 4.69
N ILE A 3 -4.83 -5.67 4.41
CA ILE A 3 -5.59 -6.89 4.75
C ILE A 3 -6.07 -6.88 6.20
N PHE A 4 -5.26 -6.29 7.08
CA PHE A 4 -5.55 -6.19 8.49
C PHE A 4 -6.34 -4.93 8.88
N SER A 5 -6.87 -4.14 7.95
CA SER A 5 -7.63 -2.93 8.31
C SER A 5 -8.91 -3.22 9.11
N SER A 6 -9.51 -4.41 8.94
CA SER A 6 -10.60 -4.89 9.80
C SER A 6 -10.14 -5.20 11.23
N ARG A 7 -8.89 -5.64 11.39
CA ARG A 7 -8.28 -5.97 12.69
C ARG A 7 -7.64 -4.76 13.37
N TRP A 8 -7.06 -3.86 12.58
CA TRP A 8 -6.36 -2.64 12.97
C TRP A 8 -6.85 -1.47 12.11
N PRO A 9 -7.96 -0.80 12.49
CA PRO A 9 -8.55 0.29 11.72
C PRO A 9 -7.58 1.43 11.39
N VAL A 10 -6.61 1.68 12.28
CA VAL A 10 -5.57 2.69 12.10
C VAL A 10 -4.66 2.39 10.90
N SER A 11 -4.42 1.12 10.58
CA SER A 11 -3.69 0.75 9.34
C SER A 11 -4.48 1.18 8.10
N GLY A 12 -5.82 1.09 8.15
CA GLY A 12 -6.70 1.61 7.10
C GLY A 12 -6.60 3.13 6.95
N LEU A 13 -6.57 3.86 8.06
CA LEU A 13 -6.36 5.31 8.07
C LEU A 13 -5.01 5.68 7.45
N ALA A 14 -3.93 5.03 7.88
CA ALA A 14 -2.59 5.30 7.36
C ALA A 14 -2.47 5.04 5.84
N ALA A 15 -3.13 3.99 5.35
CA ALA A 15 -3.20 3.71 3.91
C ALA A 15 -3.96 4.80 3.14
N ARG A 16 -5.08 5.30 3.67
CA ARG A 16 -5.82 6.41 3.05
C ARG A 16 -5.02 7.70 3.00
N VAL A 17 -4.28 8.02 4.07
CA VAL A 17 -3.36 9.17 4.07
C VAL A 17 -2.31 8.99 2.98
N GLY A 18 -1.68 7.82 2.89
CA GLY A 18 -0.69 7.53 1.86
C GLY A 18 -1.24 7.72 0.44
N GLU A 19 -2.42 7.17 0.16
CA GLU A 19 -3.08 7.35 -1.13
C GLU A 19 -3.37 8.83 -1.43
N GLN A 20 -3.84 9.59 -0.45
CA GLN A 20 -4.08 11.02 -0.60
C GLN A 20 -2.78 11.80 -0.89
N VAL A 21 -1.66 11.44 -0.24
CA VAL A 21 -0.34 12.01 -0.51
C VAL A 21 0.09 11.68 -1.95
N TRP A 22 -0.08 10.43 -2.38
CA TRP A 22 0.25 10.02 -3.74
C TRP A 22 -0.57 10.79 -4.79
N LEU A 23 -1.88 10.88 -4.61
CA LEU A 23 -2.77 11.57 -5.55
C LEU A 23 -2.48 13.07 -5.65
N THR A 24 -2.09 13.71 -4.54
CA THR A 24 -1.88 15.17 -4.49
C THR A 24 -0.45 15.60 -4.78
N GLN A 25 0.54 14.73 -4.55
CA GLN A 25 1.96 15.09 -4.58
C GLN A 25 2.87 14.08 -5.28
N GLY A 26 2.34 12.93 -5.70
CA GLY A 26 3.06 11.91 -6.47
C GLY A 26 3.91 10.92 -5.65
N GLY A 27 4.57 10.02 -6.38
CA GLY A 27 5.27 8.85 -5.83
C GLY A 27 6.40 9.15 -4.85
N ALA A 28 7.17 10.23 -5.08
CA ALA A 28 8.27 10.58 -4.19
C ALA A 28 7.78 10.96 -2.79
N LYS A 29 6.71 11.77 -2.70
CA LYS A 29 6.14 12.18 -1.42
C LYS A 29 5.39 11.04 -0.73
N TYR A 30 4.78 10.16 -1.49
CA TYR A 30 4.25 8.90 -0.96
C TYR A 30 5.34 8.05 -0.29
N LEU A 31 6.51 7.91 -0.93
CA LEU A 31 7.62 7.14 -0.37
C LEU A 31 8.16 7.78 0.92
N ASP A 32 8.27 9.11 0.97
CA ASP A 32 8.64 9.83 2.19
C ASP A 32 7.65 9.55 3.33
N TRP A 33 6.34 9.64 3.05
CA TRP A 33 5.27 9.31 4.01
C TRP A 33 5.37 7.87 4.51
N HIS A 34 5.50 6.92 3.57
CA HIS A 34 5.64 5.50 3.87
C HIS A 34 6.81 5.27 4.83
N ASN A 35 8.00 5.79 4.48
CA ASN A 35 9.21 5.57 5.28
C ASN A 35 9.11 6.23 6.65
N ALA A 36 8.51 7.42 6.75
CA ALA A 36 8.32 8.09 8.03
C ALA A 36 7.35 7.32 8.94
N LEU A 37 6.29 6.71 8.38
CA LEU A 37 5.37 5.87 9.13
C LEU A 37 6.07 4.62 9.68
N TYR A 38 6.88 3.94 8.86
CA TYR A 38 7.66 2.77 9.29
C TYR A 38 8.74 3.13 10.31
N ALA A 39 9.35 4.32 10.20
CA ALA A 39 10.36 4.80 11.15
C ALA A 39 9.81 5.00 12.58
N THR A 40 8.48 5.03 12.77
CA THR A 40 7.88 5.03 14.11
C THR A 40 8.13 3.72 14.87
N GLY A 41 8.45 2.63 14.17
CA GLY A 41 8.61 1.29 14.76
C GLY A 41 7.32 0.69 15.32
N LYS A 42 6.17 1.34 15.12
CA LYS A 42 4.87 0.91 15.66
C LYS A 42 4.26 -0.17 14.77
N VAL A 43 4.21 -1.39 15.30
CA VAL A 43 3.68 -2.57 14.61
C VAL A 43 2.39 -3.06 15.26
N GLU A 44 1.57 -3.79 14.50
CA GLU A 44 0.47 -4.64 15.00
C GLU A 44 -0.48 -3.98 16.03
N GLY A 45 -1.00 -2.81 15.71
CA GLY A 45 -1.98 -2.10 16.57
C GLY A 45 -1.36 -1.12 17.57
N ALA A 46 -0.02 -1.01 17.63
CA ALA A 46 0.65 0.04 18.39
C ALA A 46 0.53 1.44 17.76
N LEU A 47 0.19 1.50 16.47
CA LEU A 47 -0.03 2.74 15.74
C LEU A 47 -1.38 3.35 16.15
N THR A 48 -1.39 4.60 16.58
CA THR A 48 -2.62 5.33 16.96
C THR A 48 -3.05 6.32 15.88
N GLU A 49 -4.32 6.74 15.92
CA GLU A 49 -4.79 7.81 15.02
C GLU A 49 -4.02 9.13 15.25
N HIS A 50 -3.67 9.43 16.50
CA HIS A 50 -2.89 10.62 16.83
C HIS A 50 -1.51 10.60 16.15
N ASP A 51 -0.83 9.44 16.13
CA ASP A 51 0.43 9.28 15.43
C ASP A 51 0.29 9.55 13.93
N VAL A 52 -0.73 8.93 13.33
CA VAL A 52 -0.99 9.05 11.89
C VAL A 52 -1.32 10.49 11.51
N TYR A 53 -2.22 11.15 12.25
CA TYR A 53 -2.60 12.52 11.96
C TYR A 53 -1.47 13.53 12.23
N THR A 54 -0.71 13.34 13.30
CA THR A 54 0.45 14.21 13.60
C THR A 54 1.48 14.10 12.48
N LEU A 55 1.79 12.88 12.03
CA LEU A 55 2.72 12.69 10.91
C LEU A 55 2.16 13.25 9.60
N ALA A 56 0.86 13.03 9.34
CA ALA A 56 0.20 13.45 8.11
C ALA A 56 0.21 14.97 7.90
N GLN A 57 0.25 15.77 8.97
CA GLN A 57 0.34 17.24 8.90
C GLN A 57 1.62 17.73 8.21
N HIS A 58 2.69 16.92 8.15
CA HIS A 58 3.89 17.25 7.39
C HIS A 58 3.72 17.12 5.88
N TYR A 59 2.68 16.41 5.44
CA TYR A 59 2.46 16.09 4.03
C TYR A 59 1.18 16.72 3.50
N LEU A 60 0.12 16.82 4.30
CA LEU A 60 -1.20 17.25 3.87
C LEU A 60 -1.65 18.54 4.54
N THR A 61 -2.31 19.39 3.77
CA THR A 61 -3.01 20.57 4.31
C THR A 61 -4.24 20.15 5.11
N PRO A 62 -4.80 21.02 5.97
CA PRO A 62 -6.04 20.73 6.70
C PRO A 62 -7.21 20.30 5.80
N THR A 63 -7.35 20.92 4.63
CA THR A 63 -8.39 20.55 3.65
C THR A 63 -8.17 19.15 3.10
N GLN A 64 -6.92 18.78 2.79
CA GLN A 64 -6.59 17.44 2.31
C GLN A 64 -6.77 16.37 3.40
N LEU A 65 -6.50 16.71 4.67
CA LEU A 65 -6.79 15.83 5.81
C LEU A 65 -8.29 15.62 6.01
N ALA A 66 -9.13 16.61 5.73
CA ALA A 66 -10.57 16.43 5.73
C ALA A 66 -11.02 15.42 4.65
N ALA A 67 -10.45 15.52 3.44
CA ALA A 67 -10.72 14.57 2.36
C ALA A 67 -10.34 13.12 2.71
N VAL A 68 -9.30 12.90 3.53
CA VAL A 68 -8.94 11.55 4.03
C VAL A 68 -10.06 10.93 4.87
N LYS A 69 -10.80 11.75 5.64
CA LYS A 69 -11.93 11.25 6.43
C LYS A 69 -13.11 10.86 5.55
N GLU A 70 -13.41 11.65 4.52
CA GLU A 70 -14.43 11.31 3.54
C GLU A 70 -14.08 10.03 2.77
N ALA A 71 -12.80 9.90 2.39
CA ALA A 71 -12.23 8.71 1.76
C ALA A 71 -12.35 7.42 2.59
N GLN A 72 -12.77 7.49 3.85
CA GLN A 72 -13.09 6.31 4.63
C GLN A 72 -14.32 5.57 4.08
N SER A 73 -15.30 6.32 3.55
CA SER A 73 -16.62 5.79 3.23
C SER A 73 -16.98 5.90 1.75
N SER A 74 -16.28 6.74 0.97
CA SER A 74 -16.58 6.92 -0.46
C SER A 74 -15.44 7.59 -1.24
N GLY A 75 -15.54 7.61 -2.56
CA GLY A 75 -14.63 8.33 -3.46
C GLY A 75 -13.44 7.49 -3.94
N ALA A 76 -12.62 8.08 -4.83
CA ALA A 76 -11.59 7.34 -5.58
C ALA A 76 -10.57 6.60 -4.69
N VAL A 77 -10.19 7.19 -3.54
CA VAL A 77 -9.30 6.55 -2.57
C VAL A 77 -9.95 5.31 -1.94
N HIS A 78 -11.23 5.41 -1.55
CA HIS A 78 -11.99 4.29 -1.02
C HIS A 78 -12.07 3.15 -2.05
N ASP A 79 -12.46 3.48 -3.28
CA ASP A 79 -12.65 2.52 -4.36
C ASP A 79 -11.33 1.83 -4.74
N ALA A 80 -10.22 2.58 -4.79
CA ALA A 80 -8.89 2.01 -5.05
C ALA A 80 -8.48 1.02 -3.94
N LEU A 81 -8.75 1.35 -2.67
CA LEU A 81 -8.42 0.46 -1.56
C LEU A 81 -9.26 -0.82 -1.57
N LEU A 82 -10.56 -0.73 -1.90
CA LEU A 82 -11.45 -1.88 -2.07
C LEU A 82 -11.04 -2.75 -3.25
N THR A 83 -10.71 -2.13 -4.40
CA THR A 83 -10.24 -2.84 -5.59
C THR A 83 -8.97 -3.63 -5.29
N ASN A 84 -8.00 -3.01 -4.59
CA ASN A 84 -6.77 -3.71 -4.20
C ASN A 84 -7.04 -4.86 -3.21
N GLN A 85 -8.03 -4.71 -2.31
CA GLN A 85 -8.44 -5.79 -1.42
C GLN A 85 -9.09 -6.95 -2.18
N ALA A 86 -10.02 -6.66 -3.08
CA ALA A 86 -10.68 -7.67 -3.91
C ALA A 86 -9.67 -8.43 -4.79
N LEU A 87 -8.72 -7.71 -5.39
CA LEU A 87 -7.65 -8.32 -6.18
C LEU A 87 -6.79 -9.26 -5.32
N ALA A 88 -6.35 -8.81 -4.15
CA ALA A 88 -5.54 -9.64 -3.26
C ALA A 88 -6.28 -10.89 -2.76
N GLN A 89 -7.59 -10.78 -2.49
CA GLN A 89 -8.44 -11.94 -2.17
C GLN A 89 -8.53 -12.89 -3.36
N HIS A 90 -8.70 -12.37 -4.57
CA HIS A 90 -8.72 -13.18 -5.80
C HIS A 90 -7.38 -13.87 -6.08
N MET A 91 -6.27 -13.29 -5.61
CA MET A 91 -4.92 -13.86 -5.70
C MET A 91 -4.57 -14.76 -4.50
N ASP A 92 -5.54 -15.08 -3.63
CA ASP A 92 -5.37 -15.91 -2.43
C ASP A 92 -4.29 -15.40 -1.46
N PHE A 93 -4.08 -14.08 -1.39
CA PHE A 93 -3.16 -13.49 -0.42
C PHE A 93 -3.77 -13.52 0.97
N SER A 94 -3.22 -14.39 1.83
CA SER A 94 -3.62 -14.55 3.22
C SER A 94 -2.85 -13.66 4.20
N GLY A 95 -1.83 -12.93 3.72
CA GLY A 95 -0.99 -12.07 4.54
C GLY A 95 -0.15 -11.09 3.74
N THR A 96 0.60 -10.25 4.45
CA THR A 96 1.49 -9.24 3.87
C THR A 96 2.91 -9.37 4.45
N PRO A 97 3.98 -9.09 3.67
CA PRO A 97 3.95 -8.60 2.29
C PRO A 97 3.57 -9.69 1.27
N ALA A 98 3.23 -9.29 0.06
CA ALA A 98 3.07 -10.16 -1.10
C ALA A 98 3.60 -9.44 -2.34
N PHE A 99 4.30 -10.16 -3.21
CA PHE A 99 4.95 -9.59 -4.40
C PHE A 99 4.40 -10.23 -5.67
N VAL A 100 4.09 -9.39 -6.66
CA VAL A 100 3.71 -9.81 -8.01
C VAL A 100 4.72 -9.20 -8.96
N VAL A 101 5.57 -10.02 -9.57
CA VAL A 101 6.60 -9.60 -10.51
C VAL A 101 6.19 -10.03 -11.91
N MET A 102 6.03 -9.07 -12.82
CA MET A 102 5.46 -9.30 -14.15
C MET A 102 6.19 -8.52 -15.25
N PRO A 103 6.15 -8.99 -16.52
CA PRO A 103 6.69 -8.24 -17.65
C PRO A 103 5.99 -6.88 -17.83
N GLN A 104 6.73 -5.83 -18.23
CA GLN A 104 6.17 -4.49 -18.51
C GLN A 104 5.71 -4.28 -19.96
N THR A 105 5.69 -5.34 -20.78
CA THR A 105 5.34 -5.26 -22.21
C THR A 105 3.84 -5.51 -22.44
N GLN A 106 3.23 -4.83 -23.42
CA GLN A 106 1.79 -4.97 -23.75
C GLN A 106 1.32 -6.42 -24.01
N ASN A 107 2.22 -7.30 -24.49
CA ASN A 107 1.95 -8.73 -24.72
C ASN A 107 2.85 -9.63 -23.85
N GLY A 108 3.01 -9.28 -22.57
CA GLY A 108 3.80 -10.06 -21.62
C GLY A 108 3.32 -11.50 -21.50
N ASP A 109 4.22 -12.47 -21.61
CA ASP A 109 3.89 -13.89 -21.42
C ASP A 109 3.53 -14.12 -19.94
N VAL A 110 2.30 -14.58 -19.67
CA VAL A 110 1.81 -14.91 -18.33
C VAL A 110 2.72 -15.92 -17.62
N LYS A 111 3.40 -16.79 -18.36
CA LYS A 111 4.36 -17.75 -17.78
C LYS A 111 5.56 -17.07 -17.12
N ARG A 112 5.84 -15.80 -17.46
CA ARG A 112 6.90 -14.97 -16.88
C ARG A 112 6.45 -14.19 -15.64
N VAL A 113 5.18 -14.29 -15.25
CA VAL A 113 4.70 -13.77 -13.97
C VAL A 113 5.20 -14.66 -12.83
N THR A 114 5.56 -14.03 -11.72
CA THR A 114 5.94 -14.70 -10.48
C THR A 114 5.16 -14.06 -9.33
N VAL A 115 4.48 -14.88 -8.54
CA VAL A 115 3.73 -14.47 -7.36
C VAL A 115 4.44 -15.05 -6.15
N ILE A 116 4.78 -14.20 -5.18
CA ILE A 116 5.54 -14.56 -3.98
C ILE A 116 4.72 -14.11 -2.76
N PRO A 117 4.04 -15.03 -2.05
CA PRO A 117 3.38 -14.70 -0.80
C PRO A 117 4.40 -14.59 0.34
N GLY A 118 4.22 -13.60 1.21
CA GLY A 118 5.05 -13.39 2.39
C GLY A 118 6.39 -12.69 2.11
N SER A 119 7.16 -12.53 3.19
CA SER A 119 8.54 -12.03 3.11
C SER A 119 9.40 -12.98 2.28
N THR A 120 10.32 -12.41 1.51
CA THR A 120 11.19 -13.18 0.61
C THR A 120 12.62 -12.63 0.63
N THR A 121 13.55 -13.37 0.06
CA THR A 121 14.95 -12.93 -0.04
C THR A 121 15.16 -11.99 -1.23
N GLN A 122 16.22 -11.20 -1.16
CA GLN A 122 16.63 -10.35 -2.28
C GLN A 122 16.88 -11.20 -3.55
N ASP A 123 17.51 -12.36 -3.41
CA ASP A 123 17.82 -13.25 -4.54
C ASP A 123 16.55 -13.77 -5.23
N MET A 124 15.52 -14.14 -4.45
CA MET A 124 14.22 -14.54 -5.00
C MET A 124 13.57 -13.42 -5.81
N LEU A 125 13.61 -12.18 -5.30
CA LEU A 125 13.09 -11.02 -6.04
C LEU A 125 13.88 -10.77 -7.32
N GLN A 126 15.21 -10.85 -7.26
CA GLN A 126 16.06 -10.67 -8.44
C GLN A 126 15.78 -11.74 -9.50
N MET A 127 15.64 -13.01 -9.11
CA MET A 127 15.28 -14.08 -10.06
C MET A 127 13.90 -13.88 -10.68
N ALA A 128 12.91 -13.47 -9.89
CA ALA A 128 11.58 -13.15 -10.39
C ALA A 128 11.63 -11.98 -11.41
N ILE A 129 12.45 -10.95 -11.14
CA ILE A 129 12.66 -9.81 -12.05
C ILE A 129 13.32 -10.27 -13.36
N GLN A 130 14.36 -11.12 -13.28
CA GLN A 130 15.01 -11.63 -14.49
C GLN A 130 14.05 -12.47 -15.33
N LYS A 131 13.28 -13.37 -14.70
CA LYS A 131 12.23 -14.14 -15.37
C LYS A 131 11.21 -13.23 -16.07
N ALA A 132 10.81 -12.13 -15.44
CA ALA A 132 9.87 -11.16 -16.00
C ALA A 132 10.44 -10.39 -17.20
N LYS A 133 11.75 -10.10 -17.23
CA LYS A 133 12.41 -9.44 -18.37
C LYS A 133 12.42 -10.31 -19.62
N GLY A 134 12.54 -11.63 -19.45
CA GLY A 134 12.70 -12.59 -20.54
C GLY A 134 14.16 -12.92 -20.78
#